data_AF-A0A3N5V632-F1
#
_entry.id   AF-A0A3N5V632-F1
#
_cell.length_a   1.000
_cell.length_b   1.000
_cell.length_c   1.000
_cell.angle_alpha   90.00
_cell.angle_beta   90.00
_cell.angle_gamma   90.00
#
_symmetry.space_group_name_H-M   'P 1'
#
loop_
_entity.id
_entity.type
_entity.pdbx_description
1 polymer ?
#
loop_
_entity_poly.entity_id
_entity_poly.type
_entity_poly.pdbx_seq_one_letter_code
_entity_poly.pdbx_strand_id
1 'polypeptide(L)' 'MLKFNKFSLLKRNTCEFCGKRFRTLEQLMKHFQITHDNKTYECKQCDMKFEGMEVMRDHIKRNHSYKK' A
#
# COMPACT_ATOMS: atom_id res chain seq x y z
N MET A 1 1.60 16.25 -13.10
CA MET A 1 1.18 15.27 -12.07
C MET A 1 1.34 15.93 -10.72
N LEU A 2 0.23 16.25 -10.06
CA LEU A 2 0.19 17.11 -8.88
C LEU A 2 1.03 16.48 -7.76
N LYS A 3 2.13 17.14 -7.36
CA LYS A 3 2.92 16.78 -6.18
C LYS A 3 2.12 17.19 -4.94
N PHE A 4 1.03 16.46 -4.66
CA PHE A 4 0.34 16.62 -3.39
C PHE A 4 1.26 16.12 -2.30
N ASN A 5 1.57 17.01 -1.36
CA ASN A 5 2.44 16.70 -0.24
C ASN A 5 1.75 15.59 0.58
N LYS A 6 2.30 14.38 0.50
CA LYS A 6 1.75 13.12 1.04
C LYS A 6 1.37 13.22 2.53
N PHE A 7 2.02 14.13 3.25
CA PHE A 7 1.78 14.45 4.65
C PHE A 7 0.52 15.30 4.89
N SER A 8 0.09 16.09 3.92
CA SER A 8 -1.10 16.94 4.02
C SER A 8 -2.40 16.14 3.95
N LEU A 9 -2.40 15.02 3.21
CA LEU A 9 -3.56 14.15 3.00
C LEU A 9 -3.74 13.07 4.09
N LEU A 10 -2.84 13.06 5.08
CA LEU A 10 -2.84 12.15 6.23
C LEU A 10 -3.05 12.90 7.55
N LYS A 11 -3.59 14.12 7.49
CA LYS A 11 -3.75 15.01 8.64
C LYS A 11 -4.92 14.52 9.50
N ARG A 12 -4.67 14.28 10.80
CA ARG A 12 -5.63 13.81 11.84
C ARG A 12 -5.92 12.31 11.88
N ASN A 13 -4.99 11.48 11.47
CA ASN A 13 -5.14 10.02 11.53
C ASN A 13 -6.36 9.51 10.73
N THR A 14 -6.88 10.32 9.82
CA THR A 14 -7.95 9.97 8.90
C THR A 14 -7.39 9.96 7.49
N CYS A 15 -7.71 8.92 6.72
CA CYS A 15 -7.39 8.87 5.31
C CYS A 15 -8.37 9.76 4.55
N GLU A 16 -7.89 10.79 3.85
CA GLU A 16 -8.77 11.67 3.07
C GLU A 16 -9.31 11.01 1.78
N PHE A 17 -8.77 9.85 1.39
CA PHE A 17 -9.20 9.11 0.20
C PHE A 17 -10.38 8.17 0.45
N CYS A 18 -10.49 7.61 1.66
CA CYS A 18 -11.55 6.67 2.02
C CYS A 18 -12.26 6.98 3.34
N GLY A 19 -11.87 8.06 4.03
CA GLY A 19 -12.44 8.49 5.30
C GLY A 19 -12.07 7.61 6.51
N LYS A 20 -11.23 6.58 6.34
CA LYS A 20 -10.91 5.62 7.39
C LYS A 20 -10.02 6.25 8.47
N ARG A 21 -10.38 6.04 9.74
CA ARG A 21 -9.67 6.60 10.90
C ARG A 21 -8.77 5.57 11.57
N PHE A 22 -7.58 6.00 11.98
CA PHE A 22 -6.52 5.19 12.55
C PHE A 22 -6.11 5.73 13.92
N ARG A 23 -5.44 4.88 14.72
CA ARG A 23 -4.98 5.27 16.05
C ARG A 23 -3.69 6.09 16.02
N THR A 24 -2.85 5.87 15.01
CA THR A 24 -1.57 6.58 14.84
C THR A 24 -1.35 7.05 13.40
N LEU A 25 -0.49 8.06 13.23
CA LEU A 25 -0.08 8.54 11.90
C LEU A 25 0.65 7.42 11.12
N GLU A 26 1.45 6.60 11.80
CA GLU A 26 2.17 5.48 11.18
C GLU A 26 1.22 4.44 10.58
N GLN A 27 0.14 4.10 11.29
CA GLN A 27 -0.87 3.16 10.77
C GLN A 27 -1.58 3.74 9.55
N LEU A 28 -1.91 5.03 9.58
CA LEU A 28 -2.49 5.74 8.45
C LEU A 28 -1.50 5.78 7.26
N MET A 29 -0.22 6.08 7.50
CA MET A 29 0.81 6.06 6.45
C MET A 29 0.96 4.69 5.82
N LYS A 30 0.98 3.61 6.61
CA LYS A 30 1.01 2.23 6.10
C LYS A 30 -0.22 1.93 5.24
N HIS A 31 -1.41 2.28 5.72
CA HIS A 31 -2.63 2.12 4.95
C HIS A 31 -2.57 2.90 3.62
N PHE A 32 -2.19 4.18 3.66
CA PHE A 32 -2.08 5.01 2.47
C PHE A 32 -1.08 4.41 1.47
N GLN A 33 0.10 3.99 1.92
CA GLN A 33 1.11 3.35 1.07
C GLN A 33 0.60 2.08 0.39
N ILE A 34 -0.13 1.25 1.12
CA ILE A 34 -0.61 -0.05 0.61
C ILE A 34 -1.85 0.11 -0.28
N THR A 35 -2.66 1.15 -0.08
CA THR A 35 -4.02 1.25 -0.66
C THR A 35 -4.18 2.39 -1.66
N HIS A 36 -3.47 3.51 -1.49
CA HIS A 36 -3.75 4.77 -2.20
C HIS A 36 -2.52 5.43 -2.84
N ASP A 37 -1.32 5.02 -2.46
CA ASP A 37 -0.07 5.55 -3.02
C ASP A 37 0.15 5.14 -4.49
N ASN A 38 -0.77 4.35 -5.06
CA ASN A 38 -0.74 3.84 -6.44
C ASN A 38 0.63 3.27 -6.83
N LYS A 39 1.42 2.87 -5.83
CA LYS A 39 2.73 2.32 -6.00
C LYS A 39 2.49 0.87 -6.37
N THR A 40 2.59 0.58 -7.65
CA THR A 40 2.54 -0.80 -8.10
C THR A 40 3.70 -1.56 -7.45
N TYR A 41 3.36 -2.64 -6.76
CA TYR A 41 4.31 -3.56 -6.18
C TYR A 41 4.62 -4.63 -7.21
N GLU A 42 5.86 -4.65 -7.67
CA GLU A 42 6.35 -5.63 -8.65
C GLU A 42 6.81 -6.90 -7.93
N CYS A 43 6.37 -8.05 -8.42
CA CYS A 43 6.90 -9.32 -7.96
C CYS A 43 8.38 -9.44 -8.36
N LYS A 44 9.24 -9.95 -7.47
CA LYS A 44 10.66 -10.15 -7.79
C LYS A 44 10.95 -11.45 -8.54
N GLN A 45 9.94 -12.31 -8.69
CA GLN A 45 10.05 -13.63 -9.31
C GLN A 45 9.30 -13.71 -10.65
N CYS A 46 8.52 -12.68 -11.01
CA CYS A 46 7.87 -12.53 -12.30
C CYS A 46 7.51 -11.06 -12.56
N ASP A 47 7.13 -10.72 -13.79
CA ASP A 47 6.86 -9.33 -14.19
C ASP A 47 5.47 -8.81 -13.77
N MET A 48 4.77 -9.50 -12.85
CA MET A 48 3.46 -9.09 -12.38
C MET A 48 3.54 -7.89 -11.44
N LYS A 49 2.65 -6.92 -11.68
CA LYS A 49 2.50 -5.70 -10.88
C LYS A 49 1.15 -5.72 -10.16
N PHE A 50 1.17 -5.31 -8.90
CA PHE A 50 0.00 -5.33 -8.03
C PHE A 50 -0.25 -3.96 -7.42
N GLU A 51 -1.51 -3.57 -7.28
CA GLU A 51 -1.90 -2.28 -6.72
C GLU A 51 -1.70 -2.18 -5.19
N GLY A 52 -1.32 -3.29 -4.54
CA GLY A 52 -1.07 -3.33 -3.10
C GLY A 52 -0.08 -4.42 -2.69
N MET A 53 0.64 -4.15 -1.59
CA MET A 53 1.64 -5.07 -1.05
C MET A 53 1.02 -6.41 -0.59
N GLU A 54 -0.20 -6.37 -0.04
CA GLU A 54 -0.90 -7.58 0.44
C GLU A 54 -1.24 -8.52 -0.73
N VAL A 55 -1.79 -7.98 -1.81
CA VAL A 55 -2.10 -8.74 -3.03
C VAL A 55 -0.83 -9.35 -3.63
N MET A 56 0.26 -8.59 -3.70
CA MET A 56 1.56 -9.12 -4.13
C MET A 56 2.07 -10.24 -3.20
N ARG A 57 1.95 -10.07 -1.87
CA ARG A 57 2.37 -11.10 -0.90
C ARG A 57 1.57 -12.39 -1.05
N ASP A 58 0.26 -12.28 -1.23
CA ASP A 58 -0.59 -13.45 -1.46
C ASP A 58 -0.29 -14.12 -2.80
N HIS A 59 -0.03 -13.33 -3.84
CA HIS A 59 0.47 -13.84 -5.10
C HIS A 59 1.78 -14.63 -4.90
N ILE A 60 2.76 -14.10 -4.17
CA ILE A 60 4.04 -14.78 -3.89
C ILE A 60 3.80 -16.08 -3.12
N LYS A 61 2.96 -16.07 -2.07
CA LYS A 61 2.64 -17.27 -1.29
C LYS A 61 2.01 -18.37 -2.14
N ARG A 62 1.09 -18.01 -3.05
CA ARG A 62 0.33 -18.97 -3.87
C ARG A 62 1.06 -19.43 -5.12
N ASN A 63 1.82 -18.54 -5.78
CA ASN A 63 2.39 -18.79 -7.11
C ASN A 63 3.91 -18.97 -7.09
N HIS A 64 4.57 -18.49 -6.04
CA HIS A 64 6.01 -18.53 -5.91
C HIS A 64 6.47 -19.29 -4.65
N SER A 65 5.54 -20.09 -4.08
CA SER A 65 5.65 -20.98 -2.93
C SER A 65 7.04 -20.95 -2.27
N TYR A 66 7.19 -20.13 -1.23
CA TYR A 66 8.42 -20.10 -0.43
C TYR A 66 8.52 -21.43 0.33
N LYS A 67 9.11 -22.46 -0.29
CA LYS A 67 9.65 -23.59 0.46
C LYS A 67 10.88 -23.07 1.20
N LYS A 68 10.71 -22.78 2.49
CA LYS A 68 11.80 -22.97 3.45
C LYS A 68 11.24 -23.54 4.73
#